data_AF-A0A8C3IEV1-F1
#
_entry.id   AF-A0A8C3IEV1-F1
#
_cell.length_a   1.000
_cell.length_b   1.000
_cell.length_c   1.000
_cell.angle_alpha   90.00
_cell.angle_beta   90.00
_cell.angle_gamma   90.00
#
_symmetry.space_group_name_H-M   'P 1'
#
loop_
_entity.id
_entity.type
_entity.pdbx_description
1 polymer ?
#
loop_
_entity_poly.entity_id
_entity_poly.type
_entity_poly.pdbx_seq_one_letter_code
_entity_poly.pdbx_strand_id
1 'polypeptide(L)'
;MSKKTQVSYVPPAEPAFLSRLKREVGYREGPTVETKREQLPAPEEDCESGSDKEDEQPQVVVLKKGDLTPEEVMKIKQEIKDASKSDEEPEPDDGKIVFKKPSKRSSEEKFSGLTASSSKKKKESKKTKRDSTPPQNAAKQIKNSSLLSFDDEENDD
;
A
#
# COMPACT_ATOMS: atom_id res chain seq x y z
N MET A 1 -32.37 -5.58 24.76
CA MET A 1 -32.09 -4.38 23.94
C MET A 1 -31.23 -3.43 24.77
N SER A 2 -29.90 -3.47 24.62
CA SER A 2 -28.97 -2.59 25.32
C SER A 2 -29.07 -1.17 24.75
N LYS A 3 -29.39 -0.20 25.60
CA LYS A 3 -29.45 1.22 25.23
C LYS A 3 -28.02 1.69 24.93
N LYS A 4 -27.76 2.11 23.69
CA LYS A 4 -26.48 2.72 23.31
C LYS A 4 -26.34 4.04 24.05
N THR A 5 -25.24 4.22 24.78
CA THR A 5 -24.96 5.45 25.53
C THR A 5 -24.76 6.60 24.54
N GLN A 6 -25.66 7.58 24.56
CA GLN A 6 -25.57 8.78 23.72
C GLN A 6 -24.63 9.78 24.40
N VAL A 7 -23.34 9.71 24.07
CA VAL A 7 -22.35 10.70 24.50
C VAL A 7 -21.84 11.41 23.25
N SER A 8 -22.03 12.73 23.19
CA SER A 8 -21.44 13.60 22.17
C SER A 8 -20.34 14.45 22.79
N TYR A 9 -19.30 14.72 22.00
CA TYR A 9 -18.22 15.62 22.39
C TYR A 9 -18.61 17.06 22.00
N VAL A 10 -18.52 17.98 22.95
CA VAL A 10 -18.69 19.42 22.71
C VAL A 10 -17.32 20.08 22.87
N PRO A 11 -16.73 20.63 21.79
CA PRO A 11 -15.46 21.31 21.87
C PRO A 11 -15.59 22.61 22.69
N PRO A 12 -14.67 22.89 23.63
CA PRO A 12 -14.66 24.14 24.37
C PRO A 12 -14.28 25.32 23.47
N ALA A 13 -14.71 26.53 23.84
CA ALA A 13 -14.36 27.73 23.10
C ALA A 13 -12.85 28.00 23.15
N GLU A 14 -12.29 28.45 22.02
CA GLU A 14 -10.87 28.81 21.96
C GLU A 14 -10.58 30.04 22.83
N PRO A 15 -9.46 30.05 23.57
CA PRO A 15 -9.08 31.19 24.39
C PRO A 15 -8.77 32.42 23.52
N ALA A 16 -9.05 33.61 24.06
CA ALA A 16 -8.93 34.88 23.33
C ALA A 16 -7.51 35.18 22.79
N PHE A 17 -6.48 34.63 23.42
CA PHE A 17 -5.10 34.72 22.94
C PHE A 17 -4.90 33.98 21.61
N LEU A 18 -5.34 32.72 21.52
CA LEU A 18 -5.18 31.90 20.32
C LEU A 18 -6.01 32.44 19.15
N SER A 19 -7.21 32.97 19.41
CA SER A 19 -8.04 33.55 18.34
C SER A 19 -7.47 34.82 17.75
N ARG A 20 -6.84 35.68 18.57
CA ARG A 20 -6.11 36.88 18.09
C ARG A 20 -4.88 36.48 17.28
N LEU A 21 -4.08 35.55 17.80
CA LEU A 21 -2.89 35.06 17.12
C LEU A 21 -3.22 34.44 15.75
N LYS A 22 -4.20 33.54 15.68
CA LYS A 22 -4.66 32.91 14.43
C LYS A 22 -5.10 33.96 13.39
N ARG A 23 -5.76 35.04 13.83
CA ARG A 23 -6.17 36.13 12.93
C ARG A 23 -4.99 36.94 12.43
N GLU A 24 -4.04 37.27 13.30
CA GLU A 24 -2.85 38.07 12.97
C GLU A 24 -1.93 37.36 11.98
N VAL A 25 -1.71 36.05 12.16
CA VAL A 25 -0.86 35.24 11.27
C VAL A 25 -1.60 34.68 10.05
N GLY A 26 -2.89 34.99 9.90
CA GLY A 26 -3.71 34.51 8.79
C GLY A 26 -3.90 32.98 8.77
N TYR A 27 -3.91 32.33 9.94
CA TYR A 27 -4.04 30.88 10.05
C TYR A 27 -5.34 30.38 9.41
N ARG A 28 -5.22 29.42 8.50
CA ARG A 28 -6.32 28.69 7.89
C ARG A 28 -6.27 27.26 8.41
N GLU A 29 -7.37 26.81 9.00
CA GLU A 29 -7.50 25.43 9.47
C GLU A 29 -7.34 24.48 8.28
N GLY A 30 -6.46 23.49 8.43
CA GLY A 30 -6.15 22.54 7.38
C GLY A 30 -7.27 21.53 7.13
N PRO A 31 -7.08 20.61 6.16
CA PRO A 31 -8.04 19.55 5.90
C PRO A 31 -8.29 18.70 7.16
N THR A 32 -9.52 18.73 7.66
CA THR A 32 -9.97 17.97 8.83
C THR A 32 -10.36 16.55 8.42
N VAL A 33 -10.50 15.62 9.38
CA VAL A 33 -10.96 14.25 9.11
C VAL A 33 -12.30 14.22 8.35
N GLU A 34 -13.19 15.19 8.58
CA GLU A 34 -14.46 15.31 7.85
C GLU A 34 -14.26 15.60 6.35
N THR A 35 -13.19 16.29 5.93
CA THR A 35 -12.90 16.49 4.50
C THR A 35 -12.54 15.19 3.77
N LYS A 36 -12.24 14.11 4.51
CA LYS A 36 -12.07 12.77 3.93
C LYS A 36 -13.39 12.02 3.74
N ARG A 37 -14.45 12.46 4.45
CA ARG A 37 -15.79 11.86 4.39
C ARG A 37 -16.70 12.59 3.42
N GLU A 38 -16.36 13.82 3.05
CA GLU A 38 -17.02 14.54 1.97
C GLU A 38 -16.88 13.74 0.67
N GLN A 39 -18.01 13.49 -0.01
CA GLN A 39 -17.99 13.01 -1.38
C GLN A 39 -17.46 14.14 -2.24
N LEU A 40 -16.20 14.01 -2.66
CA LEU A 40 -15.65 14.88 -3.68
C LEU A 40 -16.48 14.71 -4.96
N PRO A 41 -16.74 15.78 -5.72
CA PRO A 41 -17.25 15.62 -7.07
C PRO A 41 -16.33 14.65 -7.81
N ALA A 42 -16.92 13.77 -8.64
CA ALA A 42 -16.14 12.89 -9.50
C ALA A 42 -15.06 13.75 -10.18
N PRO A 43 -13.79 13.31 -10.19
CA PRO A 43 -12.77 14.03 -10.93
C PRO A 43 -13.34 14.23 -12.33
N GLU A 44 -13.46 15.48 -12.77
CA GLU A 44 -13.82 15.79 -14.15
C GLU A 44 -12.92 14.89 -15.02
N GLU A 45 -13.54 14.00 -15.79
CA GLU A 45 -12.87 12.99 -16.64
C GLU A 45 -11.89 13.63 -17.65
N ASP A 46 -11.88 14.96 -17.73
CA ASP A 46 -10.96 15.82 -18.49
C ASP A 46 -9.64 16.12 -17.77
N CYS A 47 -9.35 15.46 -16.64
CA CYS A 47 -7.96 15.36 -16.20
C CYS A 47 -7.24 14.45 -17.21
N GLU A 48 -6.77 15.04 -18.32
CA GLU A 48 -5.92 14.52 -19.42
C GLU A 48 -4.58 13.92 -18.90
N SER A 49 -4.54 13.41 -17.67
CA SER A 49 -3.46 12.66 -17.04
C SER A 49 -3.28 11.26 -17.64
N GLY A 50 -3.90 10.98 -18.79
CA GLY A 50 -3.71 9.77 -19.58
C GLY A 50 -3.00 10.01 -20.92
N SER A 51 -2.88 11.25 -21.39
CA SER A 51 -2.14 11.55 -22.62
C SER A 51 -0.76 12.12 -22.29
N ASP A 52 0.25 11.26 -22.39
CA ASP A 52 1.67 11.61 -22.36
C ASP A 52 1.93 12.85 -23.23
N LYS A 53 2.54 13.90 -22.66
CA LYS A 53 2.81 15.14 -23.40
C LYS A 53 3.79 14.86 -24.55
N GLU A 54 3.82 15.73 -25.56
CA GLU A 54 4.76 15.56 -26.68
C GLU A 54 6.23 15.46 -26.22
N ASP A 55 6.60 16.19 -25.16
CA ASP A 55 7.94 16.17 -24.56
C ASP A 55 8.25 14.89 -23.75
N GLU A 56 7.23 14.14 -23.34
CA GLU A 56 7.37 12.90 -22.55
C GLU A 56 7.50 11.66 -23.45
N GLN A 57 7.16 11.78 -24.74
CA GLN A 57 7.25 10.69 -25.71
C GLN A 57 8.72 10.30 -25.99
N PRO A 58 8.99 9.00 -26.22
CA PRO A 58 10.35 8.55 -26.50
C PRO A 58 10.87 9.07 -27.84
N GLN A 59 12.16 9.43 -27.86
CA GLN A 59 12.84 9.85 -29.09
C GLN A 59 12.98 8.66 -30.06
N VAL A 60 12.48 8.83 -31.28
CA VAL A 60 12.66 7.87 -32.37
C VAL A 60 13.98 8.17 -33.10
N VAL A 61 14.87 7.17 -33.21
CA VAL A 61 16.17 7.29 -33.89
C VAL A 61 16.25 6.28 -35.05
N VAL A 62 16.55 6.78 -36.25
CA VAL A 62 16.70 5.97 -37.47
C VAL A 62 18.18 5.70 -37.72
N LEU A 63 18.59 4.43 -37.68
CA LEU A 63 20.01 4.04 -37.83
C LEU A 63 20.42 3.88 -39.30
N LYS A 64 19.54 3.39 -40.17
CA LYS A 64 19.77 3.22 -41.60
C LYS A 64 18.65 3.88 -42.42
N LYS A 65 19.01 4.34 -43.63
CA LYS A 65 18.04 4.91 -44.58
C LYS A 65 17.05 3.81 -44.99
N GLY A 66 15.81 3.92 -44.50
CA GLY A 66 14.74 2.96 -44.77
C GLY A 66 14.27 2.13 -43.57
N ASP A 67 14.86 2.29 -42.37
CA ASP A 67 14.39 1.55 -41.19
C ASP A 67 12.99 1.99 -40.72
N LEU A 68 12.64 3.27 -40.92
CA LEU A 68 11.33 3.83 -40.58
C LEU A 68 10.94 4.91 -41.59
N THR A 69 9.69 4.86 -42.07
CA THR A 69 9.03 5.95 -42.80
C THR A 69 8.01 6.67 -41.90
N PRO A 70 7.74 7.98 -42.10
CA PRO A 70 6.84 8.73 -41.23
C PRO A 70 5.40 8.17 -41.21
N GLU A 71 4.96 7.58 -42.32
CA GLU A 71 3.63 6.96 -42.42
C GLU A 71 3.52 5.68 -41.58
N GLU A 72 4.58 4.87 -41.53
CA GLU A 72 4.62 3.64 -40.71
C GLU A 72 4.63 3.98 -39.22
N VAL A 73 5.35 5.03 -38.81
CA VAL A 73 5.38 5.49 -37.41
C VAL A 73 4.00 5.90 -36.92
N MET A 74 3.23 6.62 -37.74
CA MET A 74 1.87 7.04 -37.38
C MET A 74 0.91 5.85 -37.25
N LYS A 75 1.01 4.86 -38.16
CA LYS A 75 0.20 3.64 -38.10
C LYS A 75 0.51 2.81 -36.85
N ILE A 76 1.79 2.58 -36.55
CA ILE A 76 2.22 1.84 -35.35
C ILE A 76 1.76 2.57 -34.08
N LYS A 77 1.85 3.91 -34.04
CA LYS A 77 1.38 4.71 -32.90
C LYS A 77 -0.14 4.60 -32.69
N GLN A 78 -0.92 4.54 -33.77
CA GLN A 78 -2.36 4.33 -33.71
C GLN A 78 -2.70 2.91 -33.22
N GLU A 79 -2.07 1.88 -33.78
CA GLU A 79 -2.28 0.49 -33.36
C GLU A 79 -1.96 0.26 -31.87
N ILE A 80 -0.86 0.84 -31.36
CA ILE A 80 -0.50 0.75 -29.94
C ILE A 80 -1.54 1.46 -29.05
N LYS A 81 -2.00 2.65 -29.47
CA LYS A 81 -3.01 3.42 -28.74
C LYS A 81 -4.34 2.67 -28.70
N ASP A 82 -4.76 2.07 -29.80
CA ASP A 82 -6.02 1.32 -29.87
C ASP A 82 -5.93 0.01 -29.08
N ALA A 83 -4.78 -0.68 -29.12
CA ALA A 83 -4.53 -1.86 -28.30
C ALA A 83 -4.60 -1.54 -26.79
N SER A 84 -3.99 -0.43 -26.36
CA SER A 84 -4.04 0.00 -24.95
C SER A 84 -5.44 0.34 -24.44
N LYS A 85 -6.35 0.75 -25.32
CA LYS A 85 -7.76 1.03 -25.00
C LYS A 85 -8.64 -0.23 -24.99
N SER A 86 -8.16 -1.33 -25.55
CA SER A 86 -8.94 -2.57 -25.73
C SER A 86 -8.66 -3.67 -24.69
N ASP A 87 -7.53 -3.58 -23.97
CA ASP A 87 -7.19 -4.51 -22.87
C ASP A 87 -7.78 -4.06 -21.52
N GLU A 88 -8.45 -2.91 -21.51
CA GLU A 88 -9.38 -2.51 -20.44
C GLU A 88 -10.67 -3.33 -20.61
N GLU A 89 -10.59 -4.62 -20.23
CA GLU A 89 -11.78 -5.41 -19.94
C GLU A 89 -12.65 -4.59 -18.97
N PRO A 90 -13.96 -4.44 -19.20
CA PRO A 90 -14.80 -3.51 -18.44
C PRO A 90 -14.58 -3.74 -16.95
N GLU A 91 -14.11 -2.69 -16.27
CA GLU A 91 -14.04 -2.69 -14.83
C GLU A 91 -15.43 -3.08 -14.33
N PRO A 92 -15.54 -4.06 -13.41
CA PRO A 92 -16.84 -4.43 -12.90
C PRO A 92 -17.43 -3.22 -12.18
N ASP A 93 -18.49 -2.63 -12.75
CA ASP A 93 -19.27 -1.49 -12.20
C ASP A 93 -19.64 -1.65 -10.71
N ASP A 94 -19.62 -2.89 -10.23
CA ASP A 94 -19.99 -3.32 -8.88
C ASP A 94 -18.87 -3.12 -7.83
N GLY A 95 -17.71 -2.56 -8.20
CA GLY A 95 -16.57 -2.27 -7.30
C GLY A 95 -15.92 -3.51 -6.65
N LYS A 96 -16.30 -4.70 -7.12
CA LYS A 96 -15.83 -5.99 -6.61
C LYS A 96 -14.63 -6.46 -7.42
N ILE A 97 -13.47 -6.53 -6.78
CA ILE A 97 -12.24 -7.06 -7.41
C ILE A 97 -12.44 -8.55 -7.74
N VAL A 98 -12.42 -8.90 -9.02
CA VAL A 98 -12.50 -10.28 -9.51
C VAL A 98 -11.09 -10.82 -9.73
N PHE A 99 -10.70 -11.85 -8.96
CA PHE A 99 -9.41 -12.51 -9.14
C PHE A 99 -9.46 -13.48 -10.33
N LYS A 100 -8.87 -13.08 -11.46
CA LYS A 100 -8.59 -13.99 -12.58
C LYS A 100 -7.49 -14.97 -12.20
N LYS A 101 -7.74 -16.26 -12.41
CA LYS A 101 -6.73 -17.29 -12.20
C LYS A 101 -5.65 -17.15 -13.28
N PRO A 102 -4.36 -17.14 -12.91
CA PRO A 102 -3.28 -17.14 -13.89
C PRO A 102 -3.39 -18.37 -14.78
N SER A 103 -3.13 -18.20 -16.08
CA SER A 103 -3.02 -19.33 -17.00
C SER A 103 -1.88 -20.25 -16.51
N LYS A 104 -2.14 -21.56 -16.52
CA LYS A 104 -1.11 -22.54 -16.19
C LYS A 104 -0.02 -22.42 -17.25
N ARG A 105 1.17 -21.96 -16.85
CA ARG A 105 2.36 -21.97 -17.71
C ARG A 105 2.57 -23.41 -18.22
N SER A 106 2.61 -23.60 -19.53
CA SER A 106 3.07 -24.86 -20.12
C SER A 106 4.51 -25.09 -19.65
N SER A 107 4.82 -26.32 -19.25
CA SER A 107 6.08 -26.67 -18.58
C SER A 107 7.32 -26.68 -19.49
N GLU A 108 7.25 -26.11 -20.70
CA GLU A 108 8.35 -26.14 -21.68
C GLU A 108 9.21 -24.89 -21.70
N GLU A 109 8.80 -23.80 -21.06
CA GLU A 109 9.64 -22.59 -20.98
C GLU A 109 10.36 -22.51 -19.64
N LYS A 110 11.64 -22.90 -19.66
CA LYS A 110 12.54 -22.84 -18.51
C LYS A 110 12.80 -21.38 -18.12
N PHE A 111 11.99 -20.85 -17.21
CA PHE A 111 12.31 -19.63 -16.47
C PHE A 111 13.57 -19.88 -15.62
N SER A 112 14.71 -19.37 -16.08
CA SER A 112 15.99 -19.33 -15.38
C SER A 112 16.02 -18.13 -14.43
N GLY A 113 15.15 -18.15 -13.42
CA GLY A 113 15.05 -17.04 -12.45
C GLY A 113 14.53 -17.51 -11.10
N LEU A 114 15.46 -17.69 -10.16
CA LEU A 114 15.26 -17.89 -8.71
C LEU A 114 14.52 -19.15 -8.26
N THR A 115 15.30 -20.18 -7.88
CA THR A 115 14.82 -21.34 -7.12
C THR A 115 15.00 -21.12 -5.61
N ALA A 116 14.02 -20.49 -4.94
CA ALA A 116 14.00 -20.41 -3.48
C ALA A 116 13.07 -21.51 -2.91
N SER A 117 13.60 -22.72 -2.70
CA SER A 117 12.86 -23.79 -2.02
C SER A 117 13.18 -23.81 -0.52
N SER A 118 12.25 -23.37 0.33
CA SER A 118 12.38 -23.53 1.78
C SER A 118 11.85 -24.91 2.22
N SER A 119 12.73 -25.83 2.61
CA SER A 119 12.36 -27.14 3.15
C SER A 119 11.98 -27.04 4.64
N LYS A 120 10.70 -27.21 4.99
CA LYS A 120 10.22 -27.36 6.38
C LYS A 120 10.51 -28.78 6.90
N LYS A 121 11.35 -28.91 7.94
CA LYS A 121 11.54 -30.17 8.71
C LYS A 121 10.33 -30.44 9.62
N LYS A 122 9.82 -31.67 9.61
CA LYS A 122 8.86 -32.22 10.59
C LYS A 122 9.58 -32.62 11.88
N LYS A 123 8.95 -32.40 13.04
CA LYS A 123 9.42 -32.85 14.37
C LYS A 123 8.50 -33.96 14.89
N GLU A 124 9.05 -35.16 15.07
CA GLU A 124 8.36 -36.31 15.65
C GLU A 124 8.23 -36.23 17.18
N SER A 125 7.15 -36.84 17.66
CA SER A 125 6.72 -37.01 19.04
C SER A 125 7.55 -38.06 19.81
N LYS A 126 7.93 -37.76 21.05
CA LYS A 126 8.32 -38.78 22.05
C LYS A 126 7.72 -38.47 23.43
N LYS A 127 7.15 -39.51 24.05
CA LYS A 127 6.37 -39.54 25.30
C LYS A 127 7.24 -39.89 26.53
N THR A 128 6.63 -39.71 27.72
CA THR A 128 6.92 -40.30 29.06
C THR A 128 7.98 -39.54 29.92
N LYS A 129 7.86 -39.33 31.24
CA LYS A 129 7.22 -40.04 32.38
C LYS A 129 6.71 -39.07 33.49
N ARG A 130 6.03 -39.68 34.48
CA ARG A 130 5.23 -39.15 35.61
C ARG A 130 6.05 -38.72 36.85
N ASP A 131 5.29 -38.14 37.80
CA ASP A 131 5.51 -37.98 39.26
C ASP A 131 6.45 -36.85 39.70
N SER A 132 6.24 -36.08 40.78
CA SER A 132 5.12 -35.80 41.70
C SER A 132 5.57 -34.64 42.61
N THR A 133 4.63 -33.91 43.24
CA THR A 133 4.75 -32.90 44.33
C THR A 133 4.99 -31.40 43.99
N PRO A 134 4.18 -30.45 44.55
CA PRO A 134 4.33 -28.98 44.45
C PRO A 134 4.80 -28.40 45.83
N PRO A 135 4.76 -27.06 46.12
CA PRO A 135 4.90 -25.83 45.32
C PRO A 135 5.98 -24.89 45.88
N GLN A 136 6.72 -24.14 45.06
CA GLN A 136 7.47 -22.97 45.55
C GLN A 136 7.42 -21.81 44.54
N ASN A 137 6.96 -20.65 45.02
CA ASN A 137 6.87 -19.41 44.27
C ASN A 137 8.26 -18.97 43.80
N ALA A 138 8.51 -19.08 42.50
CA ALA A 138 9.62 -18.40 41.85
C ALA A 138 9.04 -17.80 40.56
N ALA A 139 8.93 -16.48 40.53
CA ALA A 139 8.71 -15.74 39.30
C ALA A 139 9.71 -16.26 38.27
N LYS A 140 9.21 -16.77 37.15
CA LYS A 140 10.02 -17.44 36.13
C LYS A 140 11.05 -16.45 35.62
N GLN A 141 12.30 -16.59 36.07
CA GLN A 141 13.43 -15.94 35.42
C GLN A 141 13.48 -16.49 33.99
N ILE A 142 13.02 -15.67 33.05
CA ILE A 142 13.07 -16.02 31.64
C ILE A 142 14.53 -15.83 31.22
N LYS A 143 15.26 -16.94 31.06
CA LYS A 143 16.65 -16.94 30.58
C LYS A 143 16.65 -16.71 29.08
N ASN A 144 16.34 -15.48 28.68
CA ASN A 144 16.53 -15.01 27.32
C ASN A 144 17.74 -14.07 27.33
N SER A 145 18.92 -14.64 27.15
CA SER A 145 20.20 -13.91 26.99
C SER A 145 20.31 -13.19 25.65
N SER A 146 19.19 -12.89 24.99
CA SER A 146 19.11 -12.28 23.66
C SER A 146 17.89 -11.35 23.53
N LEU A 147 17.38 -10.82 24.65
CA LEU A 147 16.53 -9.64 24.61
C LEU A 147 17.42 -8.44 24.94
N LEU A 148 17.45 -7.49 24.02
CA LEU A 148 18.17 -6.22 24.11
C LEU A 148 17.94 -5.60 25.50
N SER A 149 18.99 -5.52 26.30
CA SER A 149 19.03 -4.62 27.45
C SER A 149 19.08 -3.21 26.91
N PHE A 150 17.99 -2.46 27.02
CA PHE A 150 18.08 -1.01 26.94
C PHE A 150 18.87 -0.58 28.18
N ASP A 151 20.07 -0.07 27.93
CA ASP A 151 20.91 0.54 28.95
C ASP A 151 20.20 1.81 29.43
N ASP A 152 20.01 1.89 30.73
CA ASP A 152 19.42 3.01 31.46
C ASP A 152 20.51 4.08 31.63
N GLU A 153 20.98 4.67 30.53
CA GLU A 153 22.05 5.68 30.53
C GLU A 153 21.61 6.99 29.86
N GLU A 154 20.52 7.59 30.37
CA GLU A 154 20.29 9.03 30.21
C GLU A 154 19.49 9.60 31.40
N ASN A 155 20.15 9.71 32.55
CA ASN A 155 19.77 10.68 33.57
C ASN A 155 21.01 11.18 34.32
N ASP A 156 21.73 12.10 33.68
CA ASP A 156 22.70 13.00 34.30
C ASP A 156 22.46 14.43 33.76
N ASP A 157 21.52 15.14 34.39
CA ASP A 157 21.59 16.52 34.96
C ASP A 157 20.17 17.04 35.32
#